data_AF-A0A0C5I3R0-F1
#
_entry.id   AF-A0A0C5I3R0-F1
#
_cell.length_a   1.000
_cell.length_b   1.000
_cell.length_c   1.000
_cell.angle_alpha   90.00
_cell.angle_beta   90.00
_cell.angle_gamma   90.00
#
_symmetry.space_group_name_H-M   'P 1'
#
loop_
_entity.id
_entity.type
_entity.pdbx_description
1 polymer ?
#
loop_
_entity_poly.entity_id
_entity_poly.type
_entity_poly.pdbx_seq_one_letter_code
_entity_poly.pdbx_strand_id
1 'polypeptide(L)'
;TALMSMRREVEEDEIAQVATLSANGDKNIGSKIAQCVKEVGKDGVITVEESKGFKDLEVEKTDGMQFDRGYLSPYFVTNAEKMLVEFENPYIFLTEKKINLVQSILPILENVARAGRPLLIIAEDVEGEALSTLVLNKLRGGLQVAAVKAPGFGDRRKDMLGDIAVIVGAKYVVNDELAVKMEDIALSDLGTAKSVRITKDATTIIGSVD
;
A
#
# COMPACT_ATOMS: atom_id res chain seq x y z
N THR A 1 -17.50 6.98 27.96
CA THR A 1 -18.61 7.88 27.55
C THR A 1 -19.93 7.14 27.66
N ALA A 2 -21.05 7.83 27.88
CA ALA A 2 -22.38 7.21 28.00
C ALA A 2 -22.75 6.32 26.78
N LEU A 3 -22.21 6.63 25.60
CA LEU A 3 -22.36 5.80 24.40
C LEU A 3 -21.60 4.47 24.49
N MET A 4 -20.41 4.45 25.09
CA MET A 4 -19.65 3.19 25.29
C MET A 4 -20.37 2.23 26.24
N SER A 5 -21.14 2.72 27.21
CA SER A 5 -21.95 1.88 28.10
C SER A 5 -23.23 1.34 27.46
N MET A 6 -23.65 1.90 26.32
CA MET A 6 -24.81 1.42 25.54
C MET A 6 -24.40 0.50 24.38
N ARG A 7 -23.09 0.31 24.15
CA ARG A 7 -22.60 -0.55 23.08
C ARG A 7 -22.97 -2.00 23.38
N ARG A 8 -23.36 -2.73 22.34
CA ARG A 8 -23.49 -4.18 22.39
C ARG A 8 -22.30 -4.80 21.69
N GLU A 9 -21.62 -5.73 22.34
CA GLU A 9 -20.56 -6.50 21.69
C GLU A 9 -21.18 -7.49 20.71
N VAL A 10 -20.58 -7.60 19.53
CA VAL A 10 -21.02 -8.49 18.46
C VAL A 10 -20.24 -9.78 18.62
N GLU A 11 -20.97 -10.86 18.89
CA GLU A 11 -20.39 -12.21 18.96
C GLU A 11 -20.12 -12.76 17.55
N GLU A 12 -19.26 -13.79 17.43
CA GLU A 12 -18.83 -14.33 16.14
C GLU A 12 -20.01 -14.83 15.27
N ASP A 13 -21.05 -15.37 15.90
CA ASP A 13 -22.27 -15.84 15.25
C ASP A 13 -23.18 -14.69 14.75
N GLU A 14 -23.00 -13.48 15.28
CA GLU A 14 -23.77 -12.30 14.90
C GLU A 14 -23.13 -11.49 13.75
N ILE A 15 -21.86 -11.74 13.43
CA ILE A 15 -21.11 -11.02 12.38
C ILE A 15 -21.85 -11.10 11.04
N ALA A 16 -22.34 -12.29 10.65
CA ALA A 16 -23.09 -12.49 9.42
C ALA A 16 -24.38 -11.66 9.39
N GLN A 17 -25.09 -11.57 10.52
CA GLN A 17 -26.33 -10.83 10.62
C GLN A 17 -26.10 -9.32 10.47
N VAL A 18 -25.08 -8.79 11.16
CA VAL A 18 -24.70 -7.37 11.05
C VAL A 18 -24.26 -7.04 9.62
N ALA A 19 -23.45 -7.90 9.01
CA ALA A 19 -23.00 -7.73 7.63
C ALA A 19 -24.17 -7.76 6.62
N THR A 20 -25.11 -8.70 6.75
CA THR A 20 -26.30 -8.77 5.88
C THR A 20 -27.16 -7.51 6.01
N LEU A 21 -27.39 -7.02 7.23
CA LEU A 21 -28.18 -5.80 7.43
C LEU A 21 -27.50 -4.57 6.82
N SER A 22 -26.16 -4.49 6.92
CA SER A 22 -25.36 -3.42 6.33
C SER A 22 -25.31 -3.50 4.81
N ALA A 23 -25.43 -4.71 4.25
CA ALA A 23 -25.51 -4.99 2.83
C ALA A 23 -26.97 -4.95 2.29
N ASN A 24 -27.85 -4.14 2.88
CA ASN A 24 -29.26 -3.97 2.47
C ASN A 24 -30.07 -5.28 2.41
N GLY A 25 -29.78 -6.22 3.32
CA GLY A 25 -30.47 -7.51 3.41
C GLY A 25 -29.89 -8.61 2.53
N ASP A 26 -28.78 -8.37 1.83
CA ASP A 26 -28.10 -9.39 1.03
C ASP A 26 -27.40 -10.42 1.93
N LYS A 27 -27.99 -11.62 1.99
CA LYS A 27 -27.45 -12.75 2.76
C LYS A 27 -26.17 -13.32 2.18
N ASN A 28 -26.01 -13.28 0.86
CA ASN A 28 -24.81 -13.81 0.19
C ASN A 28 -23.60 -12.95 0.56
N ILE A 29 -23.71 -11.62 0.41
CA ILE A 29 -22.67 -10.68 0.82
C ILE A 29 -22.36 -10.80 2.32
N GLY A 30 -23.39 -10.81 3.17
CA GLY A 30 -23.19 -10.93 4.62
C GLY A 30 -22.47 -12.22 5.04
N SER A 31 -22.82 -13.35 4.43
CA SER A 31 -22.15 -14.63 4.69
C SER A 31 -20.68 -14.63 4.27
N LYS A 32 -20.35 -14.02 3.12
CA LYS A 32 -18.98 -13.91 2.62
C LYS A 32 -18.12 -12.98 3.47
N ILE A 33 -18.67 -11.85 3.92
CA ILE A 33 -17.96 -10.96 4.85
C ILE A 33 -17.65 -11.70 6.17
N ALA A 34 -18.62 -12.42 6.72
CA ALA A 34 -18.39 -13.19 7.95
C ALA A 34 -17.34 -14.29 7.75
N GLN A 35 -17.32 -14.96 6.59
CA GLN A 35 -16.26 -15.89 6.21
C GLN A 35 -14.89 -15.20 6.20
N CYS A 36 -14.76 -14.05 5.52
CA CYS A 36 -13.51 -13.30 5.49
C CYS A 36 -13.02 -12.96 6.90
N VAL A 37 -13.88 -12.38 7.75
CA VAL A 37 -13.54 -12.00 9.14
C VAL A 37 -13.05 -13.20 9.95
N LYS A 38 -13.66 -14.37 9.75
CA LYS A 38 -13.25 -15.61 10.41
C LYS A 38 -11.88 -16.11 9.91
N GLU A 39 -11.58 -15.98 8.63
CA GLU A 39 -10.33 -16.46 8.02
C GLU A 39 -9.12 -15.56 8.28
N VAL A 40 -9.34 -14.24 8.36
CA VAL A 40 -8.26 -13.25 8.57
C VAL A 40 -8.09 -12.88 10.05
N GLY A 41 -9.12 -13.10 10.89
CA GLY A 41 -9.13 -12.72 12.30
C GLY A 41 -9.47 -11.25 12.52
N LYS A 42 -9.56 -10.84 13.79
CA LYS A 42 -10.04 -9.49 14.19
C LYS A 42 -9.16 -8.35 13.66
N ASP A 43 -7.86 -8.58 13.53
CA ASP A 43 -6.88 -7.58 13.09
C ASP A 43 -6.50 -7.74 11.61
N GLY A 44 -7.18 -8.63 10.88
CA GLY A 44 -6.91 -8.88 9.48
C GLY A 44 -7.50 -7.80 8.57
N VAL A 45 -6.82 -7.55 7.45
CA VAL A 45 -7.23 -6.55 6.48
C VAL A 45 -8.06 -7.21 5.39
N ILE A 46 -9.26 -6.69 5.14
CA ILE A 46 -10.14 -7.15 4.07
C ILE A 46 -10.19 -6.08 2.99
N THR A 47 -9.85 -6.46 1.77
CA THR A 47 -9.93 -5.58 0.60
C THR A 47 -10.92 -6.14 -0.42
N VAL A 48 -11.61 -5.25 -1.13
CA VAL A 48 -12.52 -5.63 -2.23
C VAL A 48 -11.89 -5.23 -3.57
N GLU A 49 -11.81 -6.17 -4.51
CA GLU A 49 -11.35 -5.93 -5.88
C GLU A 49 -12.51 -6.16 -6.86
N GLU A 50 -12.59 -5.34 -7.89
CA GLU A 50 -13.59 -5.51 -8.95
C GLU A 50 -13.05 -6.50 -9.99
N SER A 51 -13.71 -7.64 -10.16
CA SER A 51 -13.30 -8.63 -11.15
C SER A 51 -13.80 -8.24 -12.55
N LYS A 52 -12.98 -8.42 -13.59
CA LYS A 52 -13.32 -8.09 -14.99
C LYS A 52 -14.35 -9.05 -15.64
N GLY A 53 -15.07 -9.85 -14.86
CA GLY A 53 -16.01 -10.85 -15.35
C GLY A 53 -17.32 -10.89 -14.57
N PHE A 54 -18.34 -11.53 -15.15
CA PHE A 54 -19.64 -11.81 -14.52
C PHE A 54 -19.56 -12.97 -13.51
N LYS A 55 -18.55 -12.94 -12.64
CA LYS A 55 -18.38 -13.95 -11.59
C LYS A 55 -19.13 -13.52 -10.33
N ASP A 56 -19.61 -14.52 -9.59
CA ASP A 56 -20.06 -14.32 -8.22
C ASP A 56 -18.91 -13.78 -7.35
N LEU A 57 -19.23 -13.09 -6.24
CA LEU A 57 -18.24 -12.59 -5.28
C LEU A 57 -17.32 -13.73 -4.80
N GLU A 58 -16.03 -13.70 -5.13
CA GLU A 58 -15.05 -14.70 -4.68
C GLU A 58 -14.31 -14.19 -3.43
N VAL A 59 -13.91 -15.11 -2.55
CA VAL A 59 -13.08 -14.83 -1.38
C VAL A 59 -11.72 -15.49 -1.60
N GLU A 60 -10.66 -14.70 -1.61
CA GLU A 60 -9.28 -15.15 -1.79
C GLU A 60 -8.44 -14.61 -0.63
N LYS A 61 -7.70 -15.51 0.03
CA LYS A 61 -6.70 -15.13 1.03
C LYS A 61 -5.35 -14.96 0.33
N THR A 62 -4.76 -13.78 0.46
CA THR A 62 -3.45 -13.45 -0.10
C THR A 62 -2.55 -12.89 1.00
N ASP A 63 -1.25 -13.14 0.93
CA ASP A 63 -0.27 -12.49 1.79
C ASP A 63 -0.18 -11.00 1.46
N GLY A 64 0.12 -10.17 2.47
CA GLY A 64 0.17 -8.73 2.29
C GLY A 64 0.42 -8.00 3.60
N MET A 65 0.44 -6.68 3.52
CA MET A 65 0.67 -5.82 4.67
C MET A 65 -0.13 -4.54 4.55
N GLN A 66 -0.67 -4.06 5.67
CA GLN A 66 -1.17 -2.70 5.79
C GLN A 66 -0.44 -1.96 6.90
N PHE A 67 -0.17 -0.68 6.67
CA PHE A 67 0.37 0.21 7.68
C PHE A 67 -0.24 1.62 7.58
N ASP A 68 -0.27 2.32 8.71
CA ASP A 68 -0.97 3.61 8.89
C ASP A 68 -0.15 4.81 8.40
N ARG A 69 0.25 4.76 7.12
CA ARG A 69 0.87 5.86 6.40
C ARG A 69 0.21 5.99 5.03
N GLY A 70 -0.47 7.09 4.79
CA GLY A 70 -1.04 7.40 3.49
C GLY A 70 -0.11 8.17 2.56
N TYR A 71 -0.67 8.60 1.43
CA TYR A 71 0.06 9.37 0.42
C TYR A 71 0.56 10.70 0.98
N LEU A 72 1.79 11.08 0.60
CA LEU A 72 2.36 12.38 0.97
C LEU A 72 1.68 13.55 0.26
N SER A 73 1.03 13.30 -0.87
CA SER A 73 0.33 14.31 -1.65
C SER A 73 -0.95 13.76 -2.27
N PRO A 74 -2.11 14.44 -2.13
CA PRO A 74 -3.35 14.06 -2.81
C PRO A 74 -3.21 14.03 -4.33
N TYR A 75 -2.22 14.73 -4.89
CA TYR A 75 -1.99 14.72 -6.32
C TYR A 75 -1.52 13.36 -6.86
N PHE A 76 -1.11 12.43 -5.99
CA PHE A 76 -0.80 11.05 -6.40
C PHE A 76 -2.05 10.21 -6.69
N VAL A 77 -3.24 10.61 -6.20
CA VAL A 77 -4.50 9.89 -6.40
C VAL A 77 -4.70 9.52 -7.87
N THR A 78 -4.92 8.23 -8.14
CA THR A 78 -5.21 7.69 -9.47
C THR A 78 -6.70 7.47 -9.68
N ASN A 79 -7.45 7.22 -8.61
CA ASN A 79 -8.90 7.11 -8.61
C ASN A 79 -9.50 8.29 -7.83
N ALA A 80 -9.95 9.32 -8.57
CA ALA A 80 -10.49 10.55 -7.97
C ALA A 80 -11.84 10.35 -7.27
N GLU A 81 -12.63 9.36 -7.68
CA GLU A 81 -13.93 9.06 -7.05
C GLU A 81 -13.74 8.44 -5.66
N LYS A 82 -12.81 7.48 -5.56
CA LYS A 82 -12.50 6.80 -4.31
C LYS A 82 -11.43 7.51 -3.47
N MET A 83 -10.82 8.57 -4.00
CA MET A 83 -9.73 9.32 -3.38
C MET A 83 -8.56 8.43 -2.91
N LEU A 84 -8.11 7.55 -3.80
CA LEU A 84 -7.03 6.61 -3.53
C LEU A 84 -6.02 6.51 -4.68
N VAL A 85 -4.83 6.01 -4.34
CA VAL A 85 -3.86 5.52 -5.32
C VAL A 85 -4.08 4.03 -5.45
N GLU A 86 -4.18 3.56 -6.68
CA GLU A 86 -4.30 2.16 -7.09
C GLU A 86 -3.18 1.89 -8.11
N PHE A 87 -2.27 0.98 -7.79
CA PHE A 87 -1.22 0.51 -8.68
C PHE A 87 -1.32 -1.00 -8.87
N GLU A 88 -1.25 -1.45 -10.12
CA GLU A 88 -1.11 -2.86 -10.50
C GLU A 88 0.36 -3.14 -10.83
N ASN A 89 0.89 -4.27 -10.34
CA ASN A 89 2.28 -4.69 -10.55
C ASN A 89 3.32 -3.56 -10.35
N PRO A 90 3.30 -2.79 -9.25
CA PRO A 90 4.27 -1.72 -9.05
C PRO A 90 5.68 -2.25 -8.77
N TYR A 91 6.67 -1.39 -9.02
CA TYR A 91 7.95 -1.45 -8.32
C TYR A 91 7.84 -0.74 -6.96
N ILE A 92 8.59 -1.22 -5.98
CA ILE A 92 8.58 -0.70 -4.61
C ILE A 92 10.02 -0.39 -4.20
N PHE A 93 10.31 0.90 -3.99
CA PHE A 93 11.60 1.38 -3.51
C PHE A 93 11.54 1.67 -2.01
N LEU A 94 12.49 1.12 -1.25
CA LEU A 94 12.56 1.21 0.21
C LEU A 94 13.85 1.91 0.66
N THR A 95 13.71 2.89 1.54
CA THR A 95 14.86 3.61 2.11
C THR A 95 14.57 4.12 3.52
N GLU A 96 15.57 4.08 4.39
CA GLU A 96 15.54 4.71 5.71
C GLU A 96 15.89 6.20 5.65
N LYS A 97 16.32 6.70 4.49
CA LYS A 97 16.76 8.08 4.29
C LYS A 97 15.62 8.99 3.85
N LYS A 98 15.76 10.28 4.15
CA LYS A 98 14.96 11.35 3.55
C LYS A 98 15.34 11.57 2.09
N ILE A 99 14.37 11.91 1.26
CA ILE A 99 14.55 12.27 -0.14
C ILE A 99 14.10 13.73 -0.31
N ASN A 100 15.08 14.63 -0.41
CA ASN A 100 14.84 16.07 -0.56
C ASN A 100 15.10 16.54 -2.00
N LEU A 101 15.97 15.82 -2.70
CA LEU A 101 16.47 16.14 -4.04
C LEU A 101 16.18 14.99 -5.00
N VAL A 102 15.59 15.30 -6.15
CA VAL A 102 15.22 14.29 -7.15
C VAL A 102 16.43 13.61 -7.78
N GLN A 103 17.60 14.29 -7.85
CA GLN A 103 18.80 13.74 -8.47
C GLN A 103 19.22 12.41 -7.85
N SER A 104 19.05 12.25 -6.54
CA SER A 104 19.42 11.03 -5.80
C SER A 104 18.64 9.78 -6.23
N ILE A 105 17.44 9.96 -6.78
CA ILE A 105 16.57 8.87 -7.23
C ILE A 105 16.30 8.91 -8.74
N LEU A 106 16.90 9.87 -9.46
CA LEU A 106 16.67 10.07 -10.88
C LEU A 106 16.94 8.79 -11.71
N PRO A 107 18.02 8.02 -11.46
CA PRO A 107 18.25 6.76 -12.18
C PRO A 107 17.12 5.74 -11.99
N ILE A 108 16.57 5.66 -10.78
CA ILE A 108 15.42 4.78 -10.47
C ILE A 108 14.20 5.23 -11.28
N LEU A 109 13.89 6.53 -11.26
CA LEU A 109 12.73 7.09 -11.97
C LEU A 109 12.81 6.85 -13.49
N GLU A 110 13.98 7.04 -14.09
CA GLU A 110 14.20 6.81 -15.52
C GLU A 110 14.02 5.34 -15.91
N ASN A 111 14.60 4.43 -15.11
CA ASN A 111 14.50 3.00 -15.36
C ASN A 111 13.06 2.49 -15.20
N VAL A 112 12.35 2.94 -14.18
CA VAL A 112 10.93 2.60 -13.96
C VAL A 112 10.07 3.16 -15.09
N ALA A 113 10.27 4.42 -15.48
CA ALA A 113 9.53 5.04 -16.58
C ALA A 113 9.70 4.25 -17.88
N ARG A 114 10.93 3.79 -18.17
CA ARG A 114 11.22 2.93 -19.33
C ARG A 114 10.53 1.57 -19.25
N ALA A 115 10.41 1.00 -18.05
CA ALA A 115 9.70 -0.26 -17.82
C ALA A 115 8.18 -0.12 -17.91
N GLY A 116 7.64 1.10 -17.87
CA GLY A 116 6.20 1.36 -18.00
C GLY A 116 5.36 0.85 -16.83
N ARG A 117 5.98 0.63 -15.65
CA ARG A 117 5.31 0.15 -14.44
C ARG A 117 5.21 1.27 -13.40
N PRO A 118 4.18 1.28 -12.53
CA PRO A 118 4.11 2.26 -11.45
C PRO A 118 5.23 2.09 -10.43
N LEU A 119 5.54 3.14 -9.67
CA LEU A 119 6.49 3.12 -8.56
C LEU A 119 5.86 3.62 -7.26
N LEU A 120 5.99 2.81 -6.22
CA LEU A 120 5.81 3.23 -4.83
C LEU A 120 7.16 3.51 -4.18
N ILE A 121 7.32 4.68 -3.59
CA ILE A 121 8.46 5.06 -2.77
C ILE A 121 8.04 5.02 -1.29
N ILE A 122 8.73 4.22 -0.48
CA ILE A 122 8.59 4.19 0.98
C ILE A 122 9.92 4.67 1.58
N ALA A 123 9.90 5.88 2.15
CA ALA A 123 11.10 6.56 2.66
C ALA A 123 10.87 7.12 4.07
N GLU A 124 11.92 7.50 4.81
CA GLU A 124 11.71 8.27 6.06
C GLU A 124 10.82 9.49 5.81
N ASP A 125 11.16 10.24 4.76
CA ASP A 125 10.35 11.34 4.27
C ASP A 125 10.66 11.63 2.80
N VAL A 126 9.71 12.23 2.09
CA VAL A 126 9.93 12.80 0.76
C VAL A 126 9.40 14.23 0.77
N GLU A 127 10.30 15.20 0.70
CA GLU A 127 9.98 16.61 0.92
C GLU A 127 10.64 17.53 -0.11
N GLY A 128 10.26 18.82 -0.07
CA GLY A 128 10.86 19.88 -0.87
C GLY A 128 10.78 19.68 -2.39
N GLU A 129 11.93 19.80 -3.05
CA GLU A 129 12.06 19.72 -4.51
C GLU A 129 11.67 18.34 -5.03
N ALA A 130 12.08 17.27 -4.35
CA ALA A 130 11.77 15.90 -4.75
C ALA A 130 10.25 15.67 -4.81
N LEU A 131 9.51 15.98 -3.75
CA LEU A 131 8.06 15.80 -3.73
C LEU A 131 7.36 16.61 -4.83
N SER A 132 7.75 17.88 -4.99
CA SER A 132 7.21 18.76 -6.03
C SER A 132 7.44 18.20 -7.43
N THR A 133 8.63 17.66 -7.68
CA THR A 133 9.01 17.09 -8.97
C THR A 133 8.27 15.79 -9.26
N LEU A 134 8.09 14.91 -8.27
CA LEU A 134 7.31 13.67 -8.42
C LEU A 134 5.84 13.98 -8.74
N VAL A 135 5.25 14.95 -8.04
CA VAL A 135 3.88 15.39 -8.28
C VAL A 135 3.72 15.95 -9.69
N LEU A 136 4.61 16.84 -10.13
CA LEU A 136 4.55 17.42 -11.48
C LEU A 136 4.74 16.38 -12.58
N ASN A 137 5.63 15.39 -12.38
CA ASN A 137 5.81 14.30 -13.35
C ASN A 137 4.58 13.42 -13.47
N LYS A 138 3.94 13.07 -12.34
CA LYS A 138 2.68 12.33 -12.34
C LYS A 138 1.59 13.10 -13.10
N LEU A 139 1.44 14.39 -12.84
CA LEU A 139 0.43 15.23 -13.50
C LEU A 139 0.64 15.37 -15.01
N ARG A 140 1.89 15.30 -15.47
CA ARG A 140 2.24 15.28 -16.91
C ARG A 140 2.04 13.92 -17.58
N GLY A 141 1.69 12.88 -16.81
CA GLY A 141 1.44 11.53 -17.31
C GLY A 141 2.71 10.75 -17.69
N GLY A 142 3.90 11.24 -17.33
CA GLY A 142 5.17 10.61 -17.73
C GLY A 142 5.55 9.40 -16.86
N LEU A 143 5.22 9.43 -15.57
CA LEU A 143 5.53 8.36 -14.62
C LEU A 143 4.40 8.24 -13.60
N GLN A 144 3.84 7.03 -13.45
CA GLN A 144 2.93 6.73 -12.35
C GLN A 144 3.76 6.49 -11.09
N VAL A 145 3.73 7.44 -10.16
CA VAL A 145 4.50 7.37 -8.92
C VAL A 145 3.67 7.86 -7.73
N ALA A 146 3.87 7.24 -6.58
CA ALA A 146 3.38 7.71 -5.30
C ALA A 146 4.47 7.55 -4.23
N ALA A 147 4.42 8.42 -3.21
CA ALA A 147 5.35 8.36 -2.09
C ALA A 147 4.58 8.38 -0.77
N VAL A 148 5.04 7.55 0.17
CA VAL A 148 4.52 7.41 1.54
C VAL A 148 5.68 7.44 2.52
N LYS A 149 5.41 7.88 3.75
CA LYS A 149 6.42 7.75 4.81
C LYS A 149 6.52 6.29 5.25
N ALA A 150 7.72 5.90 5.65
CA ALA A 150 7.96 4.63 6.31
C ALA A 150 7.17 4.56 7.64
N PRO A 151 6.62 3.40 7.99
CA PRO A 151 5.96 3.22 9.27
C PRO A 151 6.99 3.17 10.41
N GLY A 152 6.55 3.48 11.63
CA GLY A 152 7.43 3.51 12.80
C GLY A 152 8.39 4.71 12.86
N PHE A 153 9.38 4.61 13.76
CA PHE A 153 10.47 5.56 13.99
C PHE A 153 11.67 4.83 14.59
N GLY A 154 12.89 5.36 14.41
CA GLY A 154 14.12 4.75 14.95
C GLY A 154 14.28 3.28 14.53
N ASP A 155 14.69 2.43 15.46
CA ASP A 155 14.89 0.99 15.23
C ASP A 155 13.60 0.30 14.77
N ARG A 156 12.44 0.70 15.29
CA ARG A 156 11.15 0.10 14.88
C ARG A 156 10.86 0.33 13.39
N ARG A 157 11.28 1.47 12.83
CA ARG A 157 11.14 1.72 11.39
C ARG A 157 12.08 0.83 10.57
N LYS A 158 13.29 0.61 11.05
CA LYS A 158 14.26 -0.30 10.41
C LYS A 158 13.70 -1.71 10.35
N ASP A 159 13.18 -2.20 11.46
CA ASP A 159 12.53 -3.51 11.55
C ASP A 159 11.33 -3.60 10.58
N MET A 160 10.42 -2.61 10.62
CA MET A 160 9.23 -2.61 9.75
C MET A 160 9.57 -2.49 8.26
N LEU A 161 10.60 -1.72 7.89
CA LEU A 161 11.05 -1.65 6.50
C LEU A 161 11.69 -2.97 6.05
N GLY A 162 12.38 -3.67 6.96
CA GLY A 162 12.88 -5.02 6.74
C GLY A 162 11.75 -6.01 6.46
N ASP A 163 10.69 -5.98 7.28
CA ASP A 163 9.51 -6.81 7.08
C ASP A 163 8.84 -6.53 5.72
N ILE A 164 8.65 -5.25 5.38
CA ILE A 164 8.13 -4.85 4.07
C ILE A 164 9.02 -5.40 2.96
N ALA A 165 10.35 -5.24 3.07
CA ALA A 165 11.29 -5.70 2.05
C ALA A 165 11.18 -7.21 1.79
N VAL A 166 11.02 -8.01 2.85
CA VAL A 166 10.80 -9.46 2.72
C VAL A 166 9.47 -9.74 2.01
N ILE A 167 8.39 -9.07 2.40
CA ILE A 167 7.05 -9.27 1.80
C ILE A 167 7.05 -8.91 0.31
N VAL A 168 7.77 -7.87 -0.09
CA VAL A 168 7.79 -7.41 -1.50
C VAL A 168 8.96 -7.99 -2.31
N GLY A 169 9.81 -8.81 -1.72
CA GLY A 169 11.02 -9.34 -2.36
C GLY A 169 12.05 -8.27 -2.74
N ALA A 170 12.08 -7.13 -2.06
CA ALA A 170 13.09 -6.10 -2.30
C ALA A 170 14.45 -6.57 -1.78
N LYS A 171 15.49 -6.38 -2.58
CA LYS A 171 16.85 -6.83 -2.22
C LYS A 171 17.50 -5.93 -1.17
N TYR A 172 17.18 -4.64 -1.20
CA TYR A 172 17.78 -3.65 -0.31
C TYR A 172 16.72 -2.73 0.31
N VAL A 173 16.96 -2.39 1.58
CA VAL A 173 16.43 -1.18 2.20
C VAL A 173 17.60 -0.21 2.28
N VAL A 174 17.60 0.85 1.48
CA VAL A 174 18.76 1.77 1.44
C VAL A 174 18.90 2.50 2.78
N ASN A 175 20.05 2.36 3.43
CA ASN A 175 20.35 3.02 4.71
C ASN A 175 21.82 3.46 4.76
N ASP A 176 22.29 3.93 5.92
CA ASP A 176 23.69 4.38 6.09
C ASP A 176 24.68 3.25 6.39
N GLU A 177 24.19 2.08 6.81
CA GLU A 177 25.02 0.91 7.12
C GLU A 177 25.40 0.14 5.85
N LEU A 178 24.54 0.15 4.85
CA LEU A 178 24.79 -0.42 3.54
C LEU A 178 25.62 0.55 2.68
N ALA A 179 26.69 0.04 2.06
CA ALA A 179 27.50 0.79 1.10
C ALA A 179 26.82 0.97 -0.27
N VAL A 180 25.50 0.88 -0.34
CA VAL A 180 24.69 0.99 -1.56
C VAL A 180 24.08 2.38 -1.63
N LYS A 181 24.32 3.11 -2.72
CA LYS A 181 23.69 4.41 -2.97
C LYS A 181 22.38 4.23 -3.73
N MET A 182 21.45 5.16 -3.54
CA MET A 182 20.19 5.19 -4.29
C MET A 182 20.40 5.25 -5.80
N GLU A 183 21.47 5.93 -6.23
CA GLU A 183 21.85 6.09 -7.64
C GLU A 183 22.26 4.77 -8.30
N ASP A 184 22.71 3.79 -7.50
CA ASP A 184 23.20 2.48 -7.98
C ASP A 184 22.12 1.40 -8.00
N ILE A 185 20.90 1.71 -7.55
CA ILE A 185 19.79 0.74 -7.46
C ILE A 185 19.29 0.37 -8.86
N ALA A 186 19.35 -0.93 -9.17
CA ALA A 186 18.77 -1.48 -10.39
C ALA A 186 17.29 -1.87 -10.19
N LEU A 187 16.55 -2.02 -11.29
CA LEU A 187 15.15 -2.48 -11.23
C LEU A 187 14.98 -3.83 -10.55
N SER A 188 15.99 -4.71 -10.65
CA SER A 188 16.02 -6.03 -10.02
C SER A 188 16.29 -6.00 -8.52
N ASP A 189 16.70 -4.85 -7.98
CA ASP A 189 16.88 -4.67 -6.53
C ASP A 189 15.60 -4.12 -5.87
N LEU A 190 14.66 -3.58 -6.66
CA LEU A 190 13.37 -3.08 -6.18
C LEU A 190 12.42 -4.22 -5.85
N GLY A 191 11.57 -4.00 -4.85
CA GLY A 191 10.48 -4.91 -4.53
C GLY A 191 9.35 -4.82 -5.55
N THR A 192 8.40 -5.74 -5.45
CA THR A 192 7.20 -5.76 -6.27
C THR A 192 6.02 -6.37 -5.52
N ALA A 193 4.81 -6.11 -6.00
CA ALA A 193 3.57 -6.64 -5.44
C ALA A 193 2.55 -6.86 -6.57
N LYS A 194 1.51 -7.67 -6.32
CA LYS A 194 0.38 -7.82 -7.26
C LYS A 194 -0.37 -6.49 -7.40
N SER A 195 -0.70 -5.87 -6.27
CA SER A 195 -1.30 -4.54 -6.24
C SER A 195 -0.94 -3.76 -4.98
N VAL A 196 -1.03 -2.43 -5.08
CA VAL A 196 -0.84 -1.51 -3.97
C VAL A 196 -1.98 -0.51 -3.95
N ARG A 197 -2.53 -0.25 -2.77
CA ARG A 197 -3.55 0.78 -2.52
C ARG A 197 -3.10 1.75 -1.45
N ILE A 198 -3.27 3.04 -1.70
CA ILE A 198 -2.86 4.08 -0.76
C ILE A 198 -4.02 5.07 -0.59
N THR A 199 -4.48 5.21 0.64
CA THR A 199 -5.45 6.22 1.04
C THR A 199 -4.73 7.40 1.69
N LYS A 200 -5.49 8.37 2.22
CA LYS A 200 -4.92 9.45 3.02
C LYS A 200 -4.23 8.94 4.30
N ASP A 201 -4.71 7.83 4.84
CA ASP A 201 -4.35 7.40 6.20
C ASP A 201 -3.55 6.08 6.21
N ALA A 202 -3.69 5.24 5.18
CA ALA A 202 -3.08 3.91 5.16
C ALA A 202 -2.53 3.53 3.77
N THR A 203 -1.57 2.61 3.78
CA THR A 203 -1.05 1.90 2.60
C THR A 203 -1.26 0.41 2.78
N THR A 204 -1.81 -0.23 1.76
CA THR A 204 -2.04 -1.68 1.70
C THR A 204 -1.29 -2.26 0.51
N ILE A 205 -0.42 -3.23 0.78
CA ILE A 205 0.35 -3.99 -0.22
C ILE A 205 -0.25 -5.40 -0.28
N ILE A 206 -0.61 -5.85 -1.47
CA ILE A 206 -1.28 -7.14 -1.70
C ILE A 206 -0.40 -8.01 -2.58
N GLY A 207 0.00 -9.17 -2.06
CA GLY A 207 0.80 -10.20 -2.70
C GLY A 207 2.26 -9.80 -2.96
N SER A 208 3.16 -10.78 -2.94
CA SER A 208 4.44 -10.72 -3.67
C SER A 208 4.21 -11.18 -5.11
N VAL A 209 5.04 -10.72 -6.06
CA VAL A 209 5.15 -11.41 -7.35
C VAL A 209 6.28 -12.43 -7.17
N ASP A 210 5.93 -13.71 -7.22
CA ASP A 210 6.91 -14.82 -7.30
C ASP A 210 7.76 -14.73 -8.57
#